data_AF-A0A7G3BR82-F1
#
_entry.id   AF-A0A7G3BR82-F1
#
_cell.length_a   1.000
_cell.length_b   1.000
_cell.length_c   1.000
_cell.angle_alpha   90.00
_cell.angle_beta   90.00
_cell.angle_gamma   90.00
#
_symmetry.space_group_name_H-M   'P 1'
#
loop_
_entity.id
_entity.type
_entity.pdbx_description
1 polymer ?
#
loop_
_entity_poly.entity_id
_entity_poly.type
_entity_poly.pdbx_seq_one_letter_code
_entity_poly.pdbx_strand_id
1 'polypeptide(L)' 'MQKEEAEKIQKAAEAACYDAMFEVHRMARKYNTNVVIEVGGVTVETQPLADAELKARQAKIRKGP' A
#
# COMPACT_ATOMS: atom_id res chain seq x y z
N MET A 1 -21.99 -19.14 4.28
CA MET A 1 -22.33 -17.70 4.17
C MET A 1 -21.27 -16.79 4.77
N GLN A 2 -20.82 -16.97 6.02
CA GLN A 2 -19.87 -16.02 6.67
C GLN A 2 -18.46 -15.95 6.04
N LYS A 3 -17.96 -17.04 5.45
CA LYS A 3 -16.60 -17.06 4.85
C LYS A 3 -16.48 -16.21 3.59
N GLU A 4 -17.47 -16.27 2.69
CA GLU A 4 -17.46 -15.49 1.45
C GLU A 4 -17.62 -13.99 1.72
N GLU A 5 -18.41 -13.62 2.74
CA GLU A 5 -18.56 -12.23 3.17
C GLU A 5 -17.26 -11.70 3.81
N ALA A 6 -16.62 -12.49 4.67
CA ALA A 6 -15.32 -12.15 5.24
C ALA A 6 -14.25 -11.94 4.15
N GLU A 7 -14.21 -12.80 3.13
CA GLU A 7 -13.29 -12.65 1.99
C GLU A 7 -13.58 -11.38 1.17
N LYS A 8 -14.86 -11.02 0.98
CA LYS A 8 -15.25 -9.77 0.30
C LYS A 8 -14.78 -8.55 1.09
N ILE A 9 -15.00 -8.55 2.40
CA ILE A 9 -14.57 -7.47 3.29
C ILE A 9 -13.05 -7.33 3.27
N GLN A 10 -12.32 -8.44 3.38
CA GLN A 10 -10.86 -8.44 3.31
C GLN A 10 -10.37 -7.85 1.98
N LYS A 11 -10.90 -8.32 0.85
CA LYS A 11 -10.50 -7.80 -0.48
C LYS A 11 -10.79 -6.31 -0.64
N ALA A 12 -11.92 -5.84 -0.11
CA ALA A 12 -12.28 -4.42 -0.14
C ALA A 12 -11.33 -3.58 0.73
N ALA A 13 -11.02 -4.05 1.94
CA ALA A 13 -10.07 -3.39 2.85
C ALA A 13 -8.66 -3.33 2.23
N GLU A 14 -8.20 -4.45 1.66
CA GLU A 14 -6.92 -4.49 0.96
C GLU A 14 -6.89 -3.49 -0.20
N ALA A 15 -7.93 -3.44 -1.03
CA ALA A 15 -8.01 -2.48 -2.14
C ALA A 15 -7.93 -1.03 -1.66
N ALA A 16 -8.69 -0.68 -0.62
CA ALA A 16 -8.67 0.67 -0.05
C ALA A 16 -7.28 1.04 0.51
N CYS A 17 -6.60 0.11 1.21
CA CYS A 17 -5.24 0.33 1.69
C CYS A 17 -4.24 0.54 0.54
N TYR A 18 -4.40 -0.20 -0.58
CA TYR A 18 -3.57 0.01 -1.76
C TYR A 18 -3.82 1.40 -2.37
N ASP A 19 -5.07 1.79 -2.60
CA ASP A 19 -5.39 3.10 -3.17
C ASP A 19 -4.84 4.25 -2.33
N ALA A 20 -4.95 4.14 -0.99
CA ALA A 20 -4.37 5.11 -0.06
C ALA A 20 -2.84 5.19 -0.20
N MET A 21 -2.14 4.05 -0.30
CA MET A 21 -0.70 4.03 -0.50
C MET A 21 -0.29 4.71 -1.82
N PHE A 22 -1.01 4.48 -2.92
CA PHE A 22 -0.72 5.15 -4.19
C PHE A 22 -0.82 6.67 -4.06
N GLU A 23 -1.87 7.16 -3.40
CA GLU A 23 -2.09 8.60 -3.25
C GLU A 23 -1.04 9.25 -2.32
N VAL A 24 -0.65 8.59 -1.23
CA VAL A 24 0.45 9.07 -0.35
C VAL A 24 1.74 9.25 -1.14
N HIS A 25 2.14 8.23 -1.90
CA HIS A 25 3.34 8.31 -2.73
C HIS A 25 3.23 9.38 -3.82
N ARG A 26 2.04 9.53 -4.44
CA ARG A 26 1.78 10.57 -5.43
C ARG A 26 1.93 11.97 -4.85
N MET A 27 1.34 12.22 -3.67
CA MET A 27 1.44 13.50 -2.99
C MET A 27 2.88 13.77 -2.55
N ALA A 28 3.58 12.77 -2.04
CA ALA A 28 4.98 12.90 -1.66
C ALA A 28 5.87 13.33 -2.85
N ARG A 29 5.68 12.72 -4.03
CA ARG A 29 6.36 13.17 -5.28
C ARG A 29 5.97 14.60 -5.66
N LYS A 30 4.67 14.91 -5.63
CA LYS A 30 4.13 16.23 -6.03
C LYS A 30 4.75 17.36 -5.21
N TYR A 31 4.96 17.14 -3.92
CA TYR A 31 5.51 18.14 -3.01
C TYR A 31 7.00 17.98 -2.72
N ASN A 32 7.68 17.05 -3.40
CA ASN A 32 9.11 16.74 -3.19
C ASN A 32 9.44 16.45 -1.73
N THR A 33 8.66 15.55 -1.12
CA THR A 33 8.81 15.10 0.26
C THR A 33 9.03 13.59 0.33
N ASN A 34 9.53 13.11 1.46
CA ASN A 34 9.72 11.68 1.71
C ASN A 34 8.43 11.04 2.24
N VAL A 35 8.35 9.72 2.08
CA VAL A 35 7.30 8.89 2.69
C VAL A 35 7.87 8.27 3.96
N VAL A 36 7.11 8.38 5.05
CA VAL A 36 7.45 7.73 6.32
C VAL A 36 6.52 6.54 6.51
N ILE A 37 7.12 5.36 6.72
CA ILE A 37 6.41 4.09 6.90
C ILE A 37 6.75 3.55 8.28
N GLU A 38 5.75 3.24 9.08
CA GLU A 38 5.93 2.56 10.36
C GLU A 38 5.59 1.07 10.22
N VAL A 39 6.53 0.20 10.58
CA VAL A 39 6.33 -1.25 10.59
C VAL A 39 6.78 -1.79 11.94
N GLY A 40 5.84 -2.32 12.74
CA GLY A 40 6.14 -2.89 14.05
C GLY A 40 6.76 -1.89 15.03
N GLY A 41 6.32 -0.64 15.00
CA GLY A 41 6.87 0.44 15.84
C GLY A 41 8.21 1.00 15.38
N VAL A 42 8.76 0.51 14.26
CA VAL A 42 9.97 1.05 13.63
C VAL A 42 9.57 1.97 12.49
N THR A 43 10.00 3.23 12.58
CA THR A 43 9.79 4.23 11.54
C THR A 43 10.92 4.19 10.52
N VAL A 44 10.57 4.07 9.24
CA VAL A 44 11.50 4.11 8.11
C VAL A 44 11.07 5.23 7.16
N GLU A 45 11.99 6.15 6.90
CA GLU A 45 11.82 7.19 5.89
C GLU A 45 12.37 6.71 4.54
N THR A 46 11.63 6.94 3.46
CA THR A 46 12.01 6.51 2.12
C THR A 46 11.58 7.51 1.06
N GLN A 47 12.28 7.49 -0.08
CA GLN A 47 11.88 8.26 -1.24
C GLN A 47 10.55 7.73 -1.78
N PRO A 48 9.66 8.61 -2.28
CA PRO A 48 8.41 8.17 -2.84
C PRO A 48 8.64 7.40 -4.14
N LEU A 49 8.25 6.13 -4.13
CA LEU A 49 8.23 5.24 -5.28
C LEU A 49 7.32 5.73 -6.40
N ALA A 50 7.60 5.35 -7.64
CA ALA A 50 6.71 5.55 -8.78
C ALA A 50 5.55 4.54 -8.80
N ASP A 51 4.47 4.86 -9.53
CA ASP A 51 3.28 4.00 -9.62
C ASP A 51 3.61 2.60 -10.16
N ALA A 52 4.57 2.48 -11.08
CA ALA A 52 5.00 1.18 -11.60
C ALA A 52 5.66 0.31 -10.51
N GLU A 53 6.45 0.92 -9.64
CA GLU A 53 7.11 0.24 -8.52
C GLU A 53 6.09 -0.18 -7.45
N LEU A 54 5.10 0.66 -7.17
CA LEU A 54 4.00 0.34 -6.27
C LEU A 54 3.15 -0.83 -6.80
N LYS A 55 2.84 -0.84 -8.10
CA LYS A 55 2.15 -1.98 -8.75
C LYS A 55 2.97 -3.25 -8.65
N ALA A 56 4.29 -3.18 -8.88
CA ALA A 56 5.17 -4.34 -8.75
C ALA A 56 5.23 -4.86 -7.31
N ARG A 57 5.28 -3.98 -6.31
CA ARG A 57 5.23 -4.36 -4.89
C ARG A 57 3.89 -5.00 -4.52
N GLN A 58 2.77 -4.41 -4.95
CA GLN A 58 1.43 -4.97 -4.75
C GLN A 58 1.30 -6.38 -5.35
N ALA A 59 1.82 -6.59 -6.57
CA ALA A 59 1.79 -7.89 -7.22
C ALA A 59 2.62 -8.95 -6.47
N LYS A 60 3.72 -8.56 -5.81
CA LYS A 60 4.50 -9.47 -4.95
C LYS A 60 3.73 -9.82 -3.68
N ILE A 61 3.12 -8.83 -3.01
CA ILE A 61 2.37 -9.06 -1.76
C ILE A 61 1.15 -9.97 -2.02
N ARG A 62 0.42 -9.76 -3.12
CA ARG A 62 -0.72 -10.60 -3.50
C ARG A 62 -0.36 -12.05 -3.84
N LYS A 63 0.89 -12.33 -4.22
CA LYS A 63 1.34 -13.70 -4.50
C LYS A 63 1.67 -14.50 -3.24
N GLY A 64 1.69 -13.85 -2.07
CA GLY A 64 2.13 -14.45 -0.81
C GLY A 64 3.64 -14.72 -0.78
N PRO A 65 4.22 -14.96 0.40
CA PRO A 65 5.48 -15.70 0.50
C PRO A 65 5.33 -17.13 -0.04
#